data_AF-A0A494W0L9-F1
#
_entry.id   AF-A0A494W0L9-F1
#
_cell.length_a   1.000
_cell.length_b   1.000
_cell.length_c   1.000
_cell.angle_alpha   90.00
_cell.angle_beta   90.00
_cell.angle_gamma   90.00
#
_symmetry.space_group_name_H-M   'P 1'
#
loop_
_entity.id
_entity.type
_entity.pdbx_description
1 polymer ?
#
loop_
_entity_poly.entity_id
_entity_poly.type
_entity_poly.pdbx_seq_one_letter_code
_entity_poly.pdbx_strand_id
1 'polypeptide(L)'
;MALYRFRVTFEDYDDVTREIDVKSNQTFEDLHRAIHQSTGYSPEYSSSFYISNDQWTKGEEITFMPNQRRIDRGVALMGKVKLSSYIDDPHQKFYYTFNFDRPFDFHVELLKIILDEKAGTTYPLVVKSVGEAPKQFGNVFNPTVLPPTTEDFDFLNEMAFNPEDAEDFSEVTDTDELPGEKPSSGHDDEEEEDDEFSNEFSDDENYDEDERSHRGGSSDDY
;
A
#
# COMPACT_ATOMS: atom_id res chain seq x y z
N MET A 1 24.56 23.33 8.22
CA MET A 1 24.07 21.96 8.40
C MET A 1 23.64 21.47 7.04
N ALA A 2 23.87 20.21 6.67
CA ALA A 2 23.41 19.73 5.38
C ALA A 2 21.87 19.69 5.32
N LEU A 3 21.32 20.05 4.17
CA LEU A 3 19.93 19.93 3.81
C LEU A 3 19.78 18.81 2.80
N TYR A 4 18.79 17.96 3.02
CA TYR A 4 18.37 16.91 2.11
C TYR A 4 17.16 17.39 1.34
N ARG A 5 17.27 17.40 0.02
CA ARG A 5 16.13 17.64 -0.86
C ARG A 5 15.52 16.31 -1.25
N PHE A 6 14.31 16.05 -0.76
CA PHE A 6 13.54 14.89 -1.16
C PHE A 6 12.56 15.25 -2.26
N ARG A 7 12.46 14.39 -3.27
CA ARG A 7 11.33 14.35 -4.19
C ARG A 7 10.34 13.32 -3.68
N VAL A 8 9.09 13.73 -3.57
CA VAL A 8 7.97 12.90 -3.16
C VAL A 8 7.00 12.83 -4.32
N THR A 9 6.71 11.63 -4.80
CA THR A 9 5.71 11.37 -5.84
C THR A 9 4.70 10.36 -5.33
N PHE A 10 3.47 10.45 -5.79
CA PHE A 10 2.45 9.45 -5.49
C PHE A 10 2.71 8.23 -6.36
N GLU A 11 2.51 7.02 -5.83
CA GLU A 11 2.69 5.78 -6.62
C GLU A 11 1.75 5.72 -7.83
N ASP A 12 0.49 6.12 -7.64
CA ASP A 12 -0.53 6.09 -8.70
C ASP A 12 -0.59 7.38 -9.55
N TYR A 13 0.12 8.45 -9.14
CA TYR A 13 0.02 9.78 -9.74
C TYR A 13 1.40 10.43 -9.92
N ASP A 14 2.08 10.05 -11.01
CA ASP A 14 3.41 10.57 -11.36
C ASP A 14 3.42 12.08 -11.69
N ASP A 15 2.27 12.65 -12.04
CA ASP A 15 2.08 14.07 -12.31
C ASP A 15 2.06 14.93 -11.04
N VAL A 16 1.86 14.30 -9.88
CA VAL A 16 1.84 14.97 -8.58
C VAL A 16 3.17 14.79 -7.87
N THR A 17 3.97 15.86 -7.84
CA THR A 17 5.31 15.83 -7.24
C THR A 17 5.51 16.95 -6.23
N ARG A 18 6.28 16.68 -5.18
CA ARG A 18 6.66 17.65 -4.14
C ARG A 18 8.18 17.58 -3.96
N GLU A 19 8.83 18.73 -3.88
CA GLU A 19 10.23 18.82 -3.46
C GLU A 19 10.29 19.47 -2.09
N ILE A 20 10.89 18.78 -1.12
CA ILE A 20 10.93 19.21 0.29
C ILE A 20 12.38 19.23 0.75
N ASP A 21 12.82 20.37 1.27
CA ASP A 21 14.12 20.52 1.91
C ASP A 21 13.99 20.25 3.42
N VAL A 22 14.79 19.33 3.94
CA VAL A 22 14.79 18.91 5.35
C VAL A 22 16.21 18.90 5.89
N LYS A 23 16.43 19.25 7.15
CA LYS A 23 17.78 19.23 7.74
C LYS A 23 18.25 17.81 8.01
N SER A 24 19.55 17.56 7.90
CA SER A 24 20.09 16.21 8.12
C SER A 24 19.88 15.66 9.54
N ASN A 25 19.79 16.53 10.54
CA ASN A 25 19.52 16.15 11.93
C ASN A 25 18.04 16.04 12.28
N GLN A 26 17.14 16.41 11.37
CA GLN A 26 15.71 16.25 11.56
C GLN A 26 15.32 14.79 11.44
N THR A 27 14.13 14.49 11.94
CA THR A 27 13.62 13.14 12.08
C THR A 27 12.74 12.75 10.90
N PHE A 28 12.44 11.45 10.77
CA PHE A 28 11.43 11.00 9.81
C PHE A 28 10.04 11.57 10.14
N GLU A 29 9.78 11.91 11.40
CA GLU A 29 8.52 12.56 11.78
C GLU A 29 8.42 13.99 11.23
N ASP A 30 9.54 14.72 11.17
CA ASP A 30 9.57 16.05 10.55
C ASP A 30 9.29 15.95 9.04
N LEU A 31 9.87 14.95 8.37
CA LEU A 31 9.59 14.69 6.95
C LEU A 31 8.12 14.29 6.73
N HIS A 32 7.57 13.40 7.55
CA HIS A 32 6.15 13.01 7.55
C HIS A 32 5.24 14.24 7.61
N ARG A 33 5.46 15.12 8.59
CA ARG A 33 4.69 16.35 8.77
C ARG A 33 4.84 17.29 7.57
N ALA A 34 6.03 17.40 7.00
CA ALA A 34 6.29 18.24 5.84
C ALA A 34 5.57 17.74 4.57
N ILE A 35 5.54 16.43 4.34
CA ILE A 35 4.79 15.82 3.23
C ILE A 35 3.32 16.19 3.36
N HIS A 36 2.73 16.00 4.54
CA HIS A 36 1.31 16.30 4.78
C HIS A 36 0.97 17.79 4.72
N GLN A 37 1.87 18.65 5.16
CA GLN A 37 1.73 20.09 4.95
C GLN A 37 1.66 20.46 3.46
N SER A 38 2.39 19.72 2.61
CA SER A 38 2.42 19.94 1.15
C SER A 38 1.20 19.38 0.40
N THR A 39 0.56 18.35 0.95
CA THR A 39 -0.63 17.70 0.35
C THR A 39 -1.95 18.18 0.95
N GLY A 40 -1.92 18.80 2.13
CA GLY A 40 -3.11 19.21 2.88
C GLY A 40 -3.79 18.07 3.64
N TYR A 41 -3.11 16.92 3.77
CA TYR A 41 -3.63 15.77 4.51
C TYR A 41 -3.39 15.93 6.01
N SER A 42 -4.18 15.23 6.84
CA SER A 42 -3.93 15.23 8.28
C SER A 42 -2.70 14.35 8.61
N PRO A 43 -1.72 14.85 9.37
CA PRO A 43 -0.53 14.08 9.75
C PRO A 43 -0.80 13.13 10.94
N GLU A 44 -2.02 13.04 11.45
CA GLU A 44 -2.33 12.29 12.68
C GLU A 44 -2.66 10.81 12.44
N TYR A 45 -2.58 10.34 11.19
CA TYR A 45 -2.82 8.94 10.87
C TYR A 45 -1.55 8.10 10.99
N SER A 46 -1.73 6.81 11.30
CA SER A 46 -0.64 5.85 11.38
C SER A 46 0.00 5.63 10.02
N SER A 47 1.32 5.77 9.95
CA SER A 47 2.08 5.72 8.70
C SER A 47 3.43 5.03 8.91
N SER A 48 4.08 4.60 7.83
CA SER A 48 5.46 4.08 7.88
C SER A 48 6.27 4.46 6.67
N PHE A 49 7.53 4.80 6.91
CA PHE A 49 8.58 4.78 5.90
C PHE A 49 9.22 3.41 5.89
N TYR A 50 9.58 2.95 4.70
CA TYR A 50 10.37 1.76 4.46
C TYR A 50 11.62 2.16 3.70
N ILE A 51 12.78 1.73 4.16
CA ILE A 51 14.01 1.90 3.40
C ILE A 51 13.89 1.06 2.14
N SER A 52 14.14 1.68 1.00
CA SER A 52 13.91 1.06 -0.29
C SER A 52 15.16 1.07 -1.16
N ASN A 53 15.19 0.12 -2.09
CA ASN A 53 16.18 0.02 -3.16
C ASN A 53 15.65 0.68 -4.45
N ASP A 54 16.38 0.49 -5.55
CA ASP A 54 16.00 0.98 -6.88
C ASP A 54 14.71 0.39 -7.45
N GLN A 55 14.30 -0.78 -6.96
CA GLN A 55 13.10 -1.50 -7.38
C GLN A 55 11.89 -1.21 -6.46
N TRP A 56 11.95 -0.15 -5.64
CA TRP A 56 10.87 0.24 -4.73
C TRP A 56 10.45 -0.87 -3.74
N THR A 57 11.39 -1.74 -3.35
CA THR A 57 11.12 -2.85 -2.42
C THR A 57 11.10 -2.35 -0.97
N LYS A 58 10.04 -2.68 -0.21
CA LYS A 58 9.89 -2.31 1.21
C LYS A 58 10.86 -3.11 2.09
N GLY A 59 11.91 -2.46 2.60
CA GLY A 59 12.90 -3.04 3.52
C GLY A 59 12.59 -2.71 4.99
N GLU A 60 13.61 -2.22 5.71
CA GLU A 60 13.49 -1.83 7.12
C GLU A 60 12.43 -0.74 7.31
N GLU A 61 11.65 -0.87 8.38
CA GLU A 61 10.50 -0.02 8.63
C GLU A 61 10.74 0.99 9.76
N ILE A 62 10.29 2.22 9.54
CA ILE A 62 10.26 3.32 10.51
C ILE A 62 8.81 3.83 10.59
N THR A 63 8.17 3.66 11.73
CA THR A 63 6.71 3.82 11.86
C THR A 63 6.31 5.01 12.76
N PHE A 64 5.14 5.56 12.47
CA PHE A 64 4.46 6.60 13.23
C PHE A 64 3.14 6.04 13.75
N MET A 65 2.90 6.21 15.05
CA MET A 65 1.80 5.56 15.79
C MET A 65 1.75 4.03 15.55
N PRO A 66 2.75 3.27 16.05
CA PRO A 66 2.74 1.82 15.90
C PRO A 66 1.57 1.15 16.62
N ASN A 67 0.99 0.15 15.97
CA ASN A 67 0.12 -0.82 16.65
C ASN A 67 0.94 -1.77 17.53
N GLN A 68 0.29 -2.49 18.45
CA GLN A 68 0.94 -3.42 19.38
C GLN A 68 1.90 -4.39 18.68
N ARG A 69 1.48 -4.97 17.54
CA ARG A 69 2.32 -5.88 16.72
C ARG A 69 3.63 -5.24 16.24
N ARG A 70 3.66 -3.93 15.97
CA ARG A 70 4.88 -3.21 15.55
C ARG A 70 5.78 -2.93 16.76
N ILE A 71 5.18 -2.65 17.91
CA ILE A 71 5.90 -2.47 19.19
C ILE A 71 6.59 -3.77 19.59
N ASP A 72 5.88 -4.91 19.54
CA ASP A 72 6.41 -6.22 19.93
C ASP A 72 7.57 -6.66 19.02
N ARG A 73 7.56 -6.23 17.75
CA ARG A 73 8.65 -6.47 16.78
C ARG A 73 9.82 -5.48 16.91
N GLY A 74 9.73 -4.48 17.78
CA GLY A 74 10.80 -3.49 17.97
C GLY A 74 10.98 -2.53 16.79
N VAL A 75 9.93 -2.24 16.01
CA VAL A 75 10.01 -1.32 14.86
C VAL A 75 10.42 0.08 15.32
N ALA A 76 11.32 0.72 14.56
CA ALA A 76 11.82 2.04 14.89
C ALA A 76 10.73 3.12 14.81
N LEU A 77 10.77 4.10 15.72
CA LEU A 77 9.82 5.20 15.75
C LEU A 77 10.32 6.41 14.95
N MET A 78 9.48 6.97 14.09
CA MET A 78 9.83 8.13 13.26
C MET A 78 10.41 9.31 14.07
N GLY A 79 9.86 9.60 15.25
CA GLY A 79 10.32 10.71 16.10
C GLY A 79 11.66 10.49 16.81
N LYS A 80 12.18 9.26 16.83
CA LYS A 80 13.49 8.92 17.42
C LYS A 80 14.59 8.75 16.37
N VAL A 81 14.20 8.55 15.12
CA VAL A 81 15.11 8.28 14.02
C VAL A 81 15.41 9.56 13.27
N LYS A 82 16.70 9.87 13.12
CA LYS A 82 17.18 10.97 12.27
C LYS A 82 17.29 10.51 10.82
N LEU A 83 17.06 11.43 9.89
CA LEU A 83 17.20 11.17 8.45
C LEU A 83 18.64 10.79 8.09
N SER A 84 19.65 11.45 8.69
CA SER A 84 21.06 11.14 8.45
C SER A 84 21.49 9.71 8.78
N SER A 85 20.70 8.98 9.57
CA SER A 85 21.03 7.61 9.99
C SER A 85 20.75 6.55 8.92
N TYR A 86 19.95 6.90 7.90
CA TYR A 86 19.45 5.96 6.90
C TYR A 86 19.67 6.47 5.47
N ILE A 87 20.63 7.37 5.29
CA ILE A 87 21.05 7.90 3.99
C ILE A 87 22.47 7.45 3.76
N ASP A 88 22.61 6.34 3.06
CA ASP A 88 23.90 5.76 2.70
C ASP A 88 24.26 6.05 1.24
N ASP A 89 23.23 6.21 0.39
CA ASP A 89 23.38 6.47 -1.05
C ASP A 89 22.96 7.91 -1.43
N PRO A 90 23.65 8.57 -2.39
CA PRO A 90 23.22 9.86 -2.94
C PRO A 90 21.79 9.91 -3.48
N HIS A 91 21.27 8.78 -3.95
CA HIS A 91 19.93 8.55 -4.49
C HIS A 91 19.10 7.65 -3.57
N GLN A 92 19.33 7.70 -2.25
CA GLN A 92 18.58 6.91 -1.28
C GLN A 92 17.06 7.03 -1.51
N LYS A 93 16.40 5.88 -1.58
CA LYS A 93 14.95 5.76 -1.76
C LYS A 93 14.29 5.30 -0.47
N PHE A 94 13.10 5.83 -0.23
CA PHE A 94 12.18 5.41 0.81
C PHE A 94 10.80 5.23 0.19
N TYR A 95 10.19 4.10 0.52
CA TYR A 95 8.80 3.88 0.21
C TYR A 95 7.98 4.37 1.42
N TYR A 96 7.01 5.24 1.21
CA TYR A 96 6.22 5.82 2.29
C TYR A 96 4.74 5.44 2.15
N THR A 97 4.22 4.71 3.13
CA THR A 97 2.79 4.36 3.22
C THR A 97 2.13 5.23 4.28
N PHE A 98 1.17 6.05 3.85
CA PHE A 98 0.33 6.86 4.73
C PHE A 98 -1.00 6.18 5.02
N ASN A 99 -1.45 6.24 6.28
CA ASN A 99 -2.75 5.75 6.74
C ASN A 99 -3.01 4.27 6.43
N PHE A 100 -2.70 3.38 7.36
CA PHE A 100 -2.94 1.94 7.19
C PHE A 100 -4.42 1.54 6.99
N ASP A 101 -5.39 2.37 7.39
CA ASP A 101 -6.81 2.07 7.16
C ASP A 101 -7.22 2.30 5.69
N ARG A 102 -6.60 3.30 5.05
CA ARG A 102 -6.78 3.64 3.63
C ARG A 102 -5.43 4.07 3.07
N PRO A 103 -4.59 3.11 2.66
CA PRO A 103 -3.21 3.38 2.31
C PRO A 103 -3.12 4.30 1.11
N PHE A 104 -2.31 5.33 1.26
CA PHE A 104 -1.75 6.09 0.14
C PHE A 104 -0.25 5.88 0.14
N ASP A 105 0.25 5.41 -0.98
CA ASP A 105 1.66 5.08 -1.14
C ASP A 105 2.39 6.17 -1.94
N PHE A 106 3.60 6.46 -1.49
CA PHE A 106 4.46 7.51 -2.02
C PHE A 106 5.86 6.98 -2.22
N HIS A 107 6.47 7.41 -3.31
CA HIS A 107 7.87 7.24 -3.59
C HIS A 107 8.64 8.48 -3.14
N VAL A 108 9.58 8.30 -2.21
CA VAL A 108 10.40 9.37 -1.66
C VAL A 108 11.86 9.12 -2.03
N GLU A 109 12.47 10.03 -2.76
CA GLU A 109 13.84 9.90 -3.26
C GLU A 109 14.68 11.09 -2.85
N LEU A 110 15.89 10.84 -2.37
CA LEU A 110 16.89 11.88 -2.16
C LEU A 110 17.41 12.39 -3.51
N LEU A 111 17.11 13.65 -3.85
CA LEU A 111 17.59 14.26 -5.09
C LEU A 111 19.01 14.80 -4.97
N LYS A 112 19.29 15.49 -3.85
CA LYS A 112 20.60 16.11 -3.61
C LYS A 112 20.77 16.54 -2.16
N ILE A 113 22.03 16.71 -1.80
CA ILE A 113 22.47 17.24 -0.51
C ILE A 113 22.99 18.66 -0.73
N ILE A 114 22.43 19.64 -0.02
CA ILE A 114 22.83 21.06 -0.07
C ILE A 114 23.60 21.37 1.23
N LEU A 115 24.84 21.82 1.12
CA LEU A 115 25.69 22.07 2.30
C LEU A 115 25.37 23.41 2.98
N ASP A 116 24.86 24.37 2.20
CA ASP A 116 24.59 25.73 2.65
C ASP A 116 23.11 25.93 2.98
N GLU A 117 22.84 26.21 4.25
CA GLU A 117 21.51 26.62 4.70
C GLU A 117 21.27 28.08 4.33
N LYS A 118 20.09 28.39 3.79
CA LYS A 118 19.71 29.78 3.55
C LYS A 118 19.37 30.45 4.88
N ALA A 119 20.17 31.42 5.29
CA ALA A 119 19.95 32.18 6.52
C ALA A 119 18.53 32.76 6.58
N GLY A 120 17.84 32.56 7.71
CA GLY A 120 16.48 33.06 7.95
C GLY A 120 15.34 32.16 7.44
N THR A 121 15.63 30.96 6.93
CA THR A 121 14.61 30.00 6.48
C THR A 121 14.36 28.95 7.56
N THR A 122 13.09 28.62 7.82
CA THR A 122 12.71 27.52 8.72
C THR A 122 12.50 26.26 7.89
N TYR A 123 13.06 25.14 8.35
CA TYR A 123 12.92 23.83 7.73
C TYR A 123 12.14 22.88 8.66
N PRO A 124 11.36 21.92 8.15
CA PRO A 124 11.20 21.54 6.73
C PRO A 124 10.54 22.61 5.86
N LEU A 125 10.94 22.72 4.59
CA LEU A 125 10.37 23.67 3.63
C LEU A 125 9.97 22.95 2.33
N VAL A 126 8.73 23.16 1.90
CA VAL A 126 8.27 22.72 0.57
C VAL A 126 8.78 23.72 -0.47
N VAL A 127 9.74 23.31 -1.28
CA VAL A 127 10.39 24.16 -2.30
C VAL A 127 9.58 24.20 -3.59
N LYS A 128 8.97 23.06 -3.94
CA LYS A 128 8.21 22.91 -5.18
C LYS A 128 6.99 22.04 -4.93
N SER A 129 5.88 22.43 -5.52
CA SER A 129 4.64 21.65 -5.53
C SER A 129 4.07 21.68 -6.94
N VAL A 130 3.89 20.51 -7.55
CA VAL A 130 3.37 20.32 -8.91
C VAL A 130 2.21 19.34 -8.87
N GLY A 131 1.11 19.67 -9.54
CA GLY A 131 -0.09 18.83 -9.54
C GLY A 131 -0.93 18.96 -8.26
N GLU A 132 -2.22 18.63 -8.37
CA GLU A 132 -3.15 18.64 -7.25
C GLU A 132 -3.10 17.29 -6.54
N ALA A 133 -3.01 17.29 -5.20
CA ALA A 133 -2.99 16.05 -4.45
C ALA A 133 -4.37 15.37 -4.52
N PRO A 134 -4.45 14.04 -4.73
CA PRO A 134 -5.71 13.31 -4.80
C PRO A 134 -6.52 13.47 -3.49
N LYS A 135 -7.84 13.38 -3.57
CA LYS A 135 -8.68 13.48 -2.35
C LYS A 135 -8.63 12.15 -1.58
N GLN A 136 -8.18 12.19 -0.32
CA GLN A 136 -8.07 10.99 0.53
C GLN A 136 -9.39 10.35 0.89
N PHE A 137 -10.40 11.19 1.08
CA PHE A 137 -11.77 10.76 1.34
C PHE A 137 -12.52 11.05 0.06
N GLY A 138 -12.56 10.07 -0.85
CA GLY A 138 -13.46 10.12 -1.99
C GLY A 138 -14.82 10.56 -1.47
N ASN A 139 -15.40 11.59 -2.10
CA ASN A 139 -16.59 12.30 -1.62
C ASN A 139 -17.48 11.34 -0.82
N VAL A 140 -17.44 11.45 0.50
CA VAL A 140 -18.57 11.00 1.28
C VAL A 140 -19.68 11.87 0.71
N PHE A 141 -20.52 11.27 -0.12
CA PHE A 141 -21.83 11.79 -0.37
C PHE A 141 -22.44 11.85 1.03
N ASN A 142 -22.25 12.97 1.72
CA ASN A 142 -23.28 13.46 2.59
C ASN A 142 -24.36 13.81 1.59
N PRO A 143 -25.44 13.02 1.45
CA PRO A 143 -26.66 13.65 1.02
C PRO A 143 -26.86 14.75 2.06
N THR A 144 -26.55 15.98 1.68
CA THR A 144 -27.19 17.13 2.30
C THR A 144 -28.65 16.73 2.26
N VAL A 145 -29.21 16.46 3.43
CA VAL A 145 -30.64 16.24 3.57
C VAL A 145 -31.23 17.56 3.11
N LEU A 146 -31.55 17.63 1.81
CA LEU A 146 -32.38 18.68 1.30
C LEU A 146 -33.66 18.58 2.13
N PRO A 147 -34.19 19.69 2.67
CA PRO A 147 -35.52 19.65 3.25
C PRO A 147 -36.45 19.00 2.22
N PRO A 148 -37.36 18.10 2.62
CA PRO A 148 -38.15 17.33 1.68
C PRO A 148 -38.92 18.31 0.78
N THR A 149 -38.46 18.47 -0.45
CA THR A 149 -39.30 19.01 -1.51
C THR A 149 -40.23 17.88 -1.87
N THR A 150 -41.48 18.03 -1.45
CA THR A 150 -42.59 17.07 -1.51
C THR A 150 -43.01 16.68 -2.94
N GLU A 151 -42.20 16.94 -3.97
CA GLU A 151 -42.63 16.89 -5.37
C GLU A 151 -42.05 15.69 -6.15
N ASP A 152 -41.01 15.00 -5.65
CA ASP A 152 -40.37 13.90 -6.40
C ASP A 152 -40.74 12.49 -5.92
N PHE A 153 -41.60 12.35 -4.91
CA PHE A 153 -42.04 11.04 -4.39
C PHE A 153 -43.37 10.54 -5.00
N ASP A 154 -44.02 11.32 -5.86
CA ASP A 154 -45.29 10.92 -6.48
C ASP A 154 -45.12 9.87 -7.59
N PHE A 155 -43.95 9.78 -8.22
CA PHE A 155 -43.73 8.84 -9.33
C PHE A 155 -43.70 7.37 -8.90
N LEU A 156 -43.26 7.07 -7.67
CA LEU A 156 -43.21 5.71 -7.14
C LEU A 156 -44.56 5.22 -6.61
N ASN A 157 -45.51 6.13 -6.36
CA ASN A 157 -46.85 5.78 -5.89
C ASN A 157 -47.82 5.50 -7.05
N GLU A 158 -47.50 5.91 -8.28
CA GLU A 158 -48.31 5.67 -9.48
C GLU A 158 -48.08 4.26 -10.10
N MET A 159 -47.02 3.54 -9.70
CA MET A 159 -46.86 2.11 -10.00
C MET A 159 -47.43 1.19 -8.91
N ALA A 160 -48.41 1.67 -8.14
CA ALA A 160 -49.16 0.82 -7.23
C ALA A 160 -49.93 -0.25 -8.03
N PHE A 161 -49.37 -1.47 -7.99
CA PHE A 161 -49.98 -2.71 -8.47
C PHE A 161 -51.44 -2.78 -8.02
N ASN A 162 -52.38 -2.75 -8.98
CA ASN A 162 -53.80 -2.90 -8.68
C ASN A 162 -54.06 -4.40 -8.44
N PRO A 163 -54.50 -4.83 -7.25
CA PRO A 163 -54.73 -6.25 -6.95
C PRO A 163 -55.90 -6.86 -7.75
N GLU A 164 -56.65 -6.08 -8.52
CA GLU A 164 -57.72 -6.57 -9.41
C GLU A 164 -57.22 -7.15 -10.75
N ASP A 165 -55.95 -6.93 -11.13
CA ASP A 165 -55.37 -7.52 -12.36
C ASP A 165 -54.82 -8.95 -12.15
N ALA A 166 -54.97 -9.53 -10.95
CA ALA A 166 -54.49 -10.87 -10.63
C ALA A 166 -55.48 -12.00 -10.98
N GLU A 167 -56.67 -11.69 -11.52
CA GLU A 167 -57.73 -12.68 -11.76
C GLU A 167 -57.82 -13.19 -13.22
N ASP A 168 -56.93 -12.77 -14.13
CA ASP A 168 -56.92 -13.27 -15.53
C ASP A 168 -55.68 -14.13 -15.85
N PHE A 169 -55.26 -14.96 -14.91
CA PHE A 169 -54.46 -16.15 -15.26
C PHE A 169 -55.39 -17.36 -15.30
N SER A 170 -56.21 -17.39 -16.35
CA SER A 170 -57.00 -18.57 -16.68
C SER A 170 -56.09 -19.76 -16.98
N GLU A 171 -56.38 -20.82 -16.23
CA GLU A 171 -55.96 -22.21 -16.36
C GLU A 171 -55.69 -22.66 -17.81
N VAL A 172 -54.42 -22.79 -18.17
CA VAL A 172 -53.97 -23.64 -19.29
C VAL A 172 -53.47 -24.97 -18.74
N THR A 173 -54.41 -25.88 -18.51
CA THR A 173 -54.14 -27.32 -18.47
C THR A 173 -54.08 -27.84 -19.90
N ASP A 174 -52.89 -28.20 -20.38
CA ASP A 174 -52.73 -29.15 -21.50
C ASP A 174 -51.31 -29.73 -21.37
N THR A 175 -51.16 -30.94 -20.85
CA THR A 175 -51.35 -32.24 -21.53
C THR A 175 -49.96 -32.86 -21.74
N ASP A 176 -49.70 -33.87 -20.91
CA ASP A 176 -48.68 -34.90 -21.09
C ASP A 176 -48.78 -35.51 -22.50
N GLU A 177 -47.67 -35.55 -23.24
CA GLU A 177 -47.23 -36.74 -24.00
C GLU A 177 -45.87 -36.49 -24.68
N LEU A 178 -44.81 -37.12 -24.16
CA LEU A 178 -43.63 -37.49 -24.96
C LEU A 178 -43.41 -39.00 -24.81
N PRO A 179 -43.41 -39.77 -25.91
CA PRO A 179 -43.34 -41.23 -25.85
C PRO A 179 -41.90 -41.77 -25.88
N GLY A 180 -41.70 -42.87 -25.16
CA GLY A 180 -40.86 -44.02 -25.54
C GLY A 180 -39.33 -43.84 -25.51
N GLU A 181 -38.62 -44.35 -24.49
CA GLU A 181 -38.06 -45.73 -24.40
C GLU A 181 -36.86 -45.96 -25.39
N LYS A 182 -35.67 -46.51 -25.04
CA LYS A 182 -35.17 -47.29 -23.88
C LYS A 182 -33.62 -47.58 -24.03
N PRO A 183 -32.94 -48.43 -23.20
CA PRO A 183 -31.70 -48.08 -22.48
C PRO A 183 -30.49 -49.03 -22.69
N SER A 184 -29.36 -48.78 -22.00
CA SER A 184 -28.36 -49.80 -21.58
C SER A 184 -27.43 -49.18 -20.50
N SER A 185 -27.48 -49.51 -19.21
CA SER A 185 -27.02 -50.71 -18.47
C SER A 185 -25.49 -50.93 -18.45
N GLY A 186 -24.89 -50.87 -17.25
CA GLY A 186 -23.53 -51.31 -16.87
C GLY A 186 -22.84 -50.24 -15.99
N HIS A 187 -22.96 -50.24 -14.66
CA HIS A 187 -22.33 -51.12 -13.64
C HIS A 187 -20.84 -50.81 -13.40
N ASP A 188 -20.59 -50.32 -12.18
CA ASP A 188 -19.44 -50.37 -11.26
C ASP A 188 -18.00 -50.08 -11.74
N ASP A 189 -17.32 -49.21 -10.97
CA ASP A 189 -15.99 -49.35 -10.35
C ASP A 189 -15.50 -47.92 -9.95
N GLU A 190 -15.46 -47.60 -8.66
CA GLU A 190 -14.26 -47.65 -7.77
C GLU A 190 -13.18 -46.61 -8.14
N GLU A 191 -12.88 -45.75 -7.14
CA GLU A 191 -11.61 -45.07 -6.75
C GLU A 191 -10.66 -44.54 -7.88
N GLU A 192 -10.06 -43.36 -7.84
CA GLU A 192 -9.24 -42.74 -6.80
C GLU A 192 -9.15 -41.21 -7.06
N GLU A 193 -9.10 -40.43 -5.97
CA GLU A 193 -8.57 -39.06 -5.98
C GLU A 193 -7.04 -39.16 -5.93
N ASP A 194 -6.32 -38.59 -6.89
CA ASP A 194 -4.88 -38.39 -6.78
C ASP A 194 -4.49 -36.94 -7.00
N ASP A 195 -4.01 -36.36 -5.91
CA ASP A 195 -3.42 -35.05 -5.73
C ASP A 195 -2.07 -34.92 -6.46
N GLU A 196 -2.05 -34.31 -7.65
CA GLU A 196 -0.79 -33.84 -8.26
C GLU A 196 -0.40 -32.44 -7.74
N PHE A 197 0.03 -32.35 -6.47
CA PHE A 197 0.77 -31.18 -6.00
C PHE A 197 1.74 -31.51 -4.86
N SER A 198 2.73 -32.36 -5.13
CA SER A 198 3.91 -32.51 -4.27
C SER A 198 4.99 -33.28 -5.01
N ASN A 199 6.25 -32.81 -4.93
CA ASN A 199 7.52 -33.59 -5.04
C ASN A 199 8.62 -33.03 -5.97
N GLU A 200 8.69 -31.72 -6.22
CA GLU A 200 9.91 -31.11 -6.80
C GLU A 200 10.76 -30.44 -5.70
N PHE A 201 11.28 -31.22 -4.74
CA PHE A 201 12.48 -30.84 -3.97
C PHE A 201 13.08 -32.05 -3.23
N SER A 202 14.01 -32.73 -3.89
CA SER A 202 15.07 -33.60 -3.37
C SER A 202 15.95 -33.86 -4.59
N ASP A 203 17.25 -33.63 -4.63
CA ASP A 203 18.35 -33.81 -3.67
C ASP A 203 19.54 -33.03 -4.27
N ASP A 204 20.50 -32.49 -3.53
CA ASP A 204 21.87 -33.06 -3.37
C ASP A 204 22.82 -31.84 -3.58
N GLU A 205 23.87 -31.53 -2.82
CA GLU A 205 24.98 -32.31 -2.33
C GLU A 205 25.66 -31.54 -1.16
N ASN A 206 25.91 -32.25 -0.07
CA ASN A 206 27.23 -32.43 0.54
C ASN A 206 27.99 -31.21 1.14
N TYR A 207 28.01 -31.15 2.47
CA TYR A 207 28.98 -30.41 3.28
C TYR A 207 30.23 -31.28 3.50
N ASP A 208 31.36 -30.91 2.87
CA ASP A 208 32.69 -31.33 3.32
C ASP A 208 33.31 -30.23 4.21
N GLU A 209 33.41 -30.58 5.49
CA GLU A 209 34.20 -29.95 6.52
C GLU A 209 35.60 -30.56 6.46
N ASP A 210 36.64 -29.79 6.08
CA ASP A 210 37.94 -29.82 6.77
C ASP A 210 39.05 -28.95 6.10
N GLU A 211 40.01 -28.61 6.96
CA GLU A 211 41.40 -28.19 6.67
C GLU A 211 41.72 -26.69 6.43
N ARG A 212 42.00 -26.06 7.58
CA ARG A 212 42.97 -24.99 7.79
C ARG A 212 44.18 -25.07 6.84
N SER A 213 44.45 -23.99 6.11
CA SER A 213 45.81 -23.69 5.65
C SER A 213 46.12 -22.18 5.58
N HIS A 214 47.09 -21.80 6.42
CA HIS A 214 48.14 -20.79 6.22
C HIS A 214 47.80 -19.37 5.72
N ARG A 215 47.81 -18.41 6.65
CA ARG A 215 48.21 -17.02 6.38
C ARG A 215 49.08 -16.49 7.52
N GLY A 216 50.34 -16.17 7.24
CA GLY A 216 51.22 -15.53 8.22
C GLY A 216 52.71 -15.65 7.92
N GLY A 217 53.18 -15.18 6.76
CA GLY A 217 54.60 -14.92 6.54
C GLY A 217 54.91 -13.47 6.97
N SER A 218 55.50 -13.31 8.15
CA SER A 218 56.14 -12.07 8.60
C SER A 218 57.64 -12.24 8.35
N SER A 219 58.20 -11.41 7.46
CA SER A 219 59.65 -11.29 7.27
C SER A 219 60.13 -10.12 8.13
N ASP A 220 60.80 -10.45 9.23
CA ASP A 220 61.68 -9.53 9.95
C ASP A 220 63.04 -9.55 9.25
N ASP A 221 63.45 -8.41 8.70
CA ASP A 221 64.82 -8.17 8.26
C ASP A 221 65.58 -7.35 9.33
N TYR A 222 66.77 -7.84 9.64
CA TYR A 222 67.80 -7.28 10.52
C TYR A 222 68.56 -6.12 9.86
#